data_AF-A0A084GFJ5-F1
#
_entry.id   AF-A0A084GFJ5-F1
#
_cell.length_a   1.000
_cell.length_b   1.000
_cell.length_c   1.000
_cell.angle_alpha   90.00
_cell.angle_beta   90.00
_cell.angle_gamma   90.00
#
_symmetry.space_group_name_H-M   'P 1'
#
loop_
_entity.id
_entity.type
_entity.pdbx_description
1 polymer ?
#
loop_
_entity_poly.entity_id
_entity_poly.type
_entity_poly.pdbx_seq_one_letter_code
_entity_poly.pdbx_strand_id
1 'polypeptide(L)'
;MKDPSMFLKARRVCVLLLGVTYLRPFAFGQVFVGGGNSTDPPSIEAPEGLSEACSATYNEAVSCNIALSPMGRGDVVLDQRFLEFLCVDECLSSLEKLREKQLSSCSNSTDITKIGGVEYPPTFTVDMLIYTYNYTCLRDPETDLFCFPFVETWNTDTAAAGDQLC
;
A
#
# COMPACT_ATOMS: atom_id res chain seq x y z
N MET A 1 65.60 -5.86 -32.29
CA MET A 1 64.84 -7.13 -32.27
C MET A 1 64.27 -7.30 -30.86
N LYS A 2 62.93 -7.30 -30.75
CA LYS A 2 62.08 -7.94 -29.73
C LYS A 2 62.00 -7.35 -28.29
N ASP A 3 60.89 -6.64 -28.07
CA ASP A 3 60.11 -6.54 -26.81
C ASP A 3 59.52 -7.93 -26.40
N PRO A 4 58.87 -8.18 -25.22
CA PRO A 4 58.24 -7.22 -24.27
C PRO A 4 58.26 -7.55 -22.74
N SER A 5 57.86 -6.56 -21.92
CA SER A 5 57.05 -6.60 -20.66
C SER A 5 57.52 -5.46 -19.72
N MET A 6 56.89 -4.28 -19.57
CA MET A 6 55.51 -3.91 -19.22
C MET A 6 55.06 -4.64 -17.93
N PHE A 7 54.92 -4.02 -16.75
CA PHE A 7 54.04 -2.90 -16.40
C PHE A 7 54.55 -2.13 -15.16
N LEU A 8 54.71 -0.81 -15.26
CA LEU A 8 54.75 0.08 -14.10
C LEU A 8 54.09 1.43 -14.43
N LYS A 9 53.16 1.85 -13.55
CA LYS A 9 52.63 3.21 -13.35
C LYS A 9 51.87 3.89 -14.50
N ALA A 10 50.60 4.23 -14.25
CA ALA A 10 50.21 5.57 -13.80
C ALA A 10 48.71 5.85 -14.08
N ARG A 11 48.06 6.46 -13.08
CA ARG A 11 46.77 7.18 -13.10
C ARG A 11 46.24 7.54 -14.50
N ARG A 12 45.03 7.07 -14.83
CA ARG A 12 44.18 7.71 -15.86
C ARG A 12 42.70 7.65 -15.50
N VAL A 13 42.12 8.85 -15.36
CA VAL A 13 40.87 9.30 -15.96
C VAL A 13 39.68 8.34 -15.84
N CYS A 14 38.81 8.58 -14.85
CA CYS A 14 37.45 8.07 -14.90
C CYS A 14 36.71 8.94 -15.94
N VAL A 15 36.58 8.39 -17.14
CA VAL A 15 35.88 8.99 -18.28
C VAL A 15 34.42 9.18 -17.88
N LEU A 16 33.94 10.42 -18.00
CA LEU A 16 32.52 10.78 -18.04
C LEU A 16 31.86 10.00 -19.20
N LEU A 17 31.33 8.82 -18.89
CA LEU A 17 30.34 8.19 -19.74
C LEU A 17 29.04 8.95 -19.51
N LEU A 18 28.69 9.79 -20.48
CA LEU A 18 27.33 10.26 -20.73
C LEU A 18 26.45 9.04 -21.09
N GLY A 19 26.26 8.15 -20.13
CA GLY A 19 25.15 7.24 -20.15
C GLY A 19 23.93 8.07 -19.81
N VAL A 20 23.04 8.27 -20.78
CA VAL A 20 21.64 8.58 -20.52
C VAL A 20 21.09 7.38 -19.74
N THR A 21 21.39 7.37 -18.44
CA THR A 21 20.64 6.58 -17.49
C THR A 21 19.28 7.24 -17.51
N TYR A 22 18.33 6.58 -18.16
CA TYR A 22 16.93 6.73 -17.80
C TYR A 22 16.86 6.36 -16.31
N LEU A 23 17.16 7.34 -15.44
CA LEU A 23 16.71 7.33 -14.07
C LEU A 23 15.22 7.13 -14.20
N ARG A 24 14.76 5.90 -13.96
CA ARG A 24 13.33 5.69 -13.76
C ARG A 24 12.94 6.75 -12.73
N PRO A 25 12.00 7.64 -13.03
CA PRO A 25 11.48 8.51 -11.98
C PRO A 25 11.19 7.60 -10.80
N PHE A 26 11.67 7.96 -9.62
CA PHE A 26 11.26 7.26 -8.41
C PHE A 26 9.74 7.28 -8.43
N ALA A 27 9.14 6.13 -8.77
CA ALA A 27 7.71 5.98 -8.75
C ALA A 27 7.36 6.00 -7.27
N PHE A 28 6.82 7.13 -6.81
CA PHE A 28 6.31 7.22 -5.45
C PHE A 28 5.18 6.21 -5.33
N GLY A 29 5.09 5.48 -4.22
CA GLY A 29 4.04 4.48 -4.08
C GLY A 29 3.93 3.97 -2.66
N GLN A 30 2.69 3.85 -2.18
CA GLN A 30 2.35 3.44 -0.82
C GLN A 30 3.06 2.16 -0.46
N VAL A 31 3.98 2.21 0.50
CA VAL A 31 4.85 1.08 0.86
C VAL A 31 4.19 0.24 1.95
N PHE A 32 4.12 -1.08 1.78
CA PHE A 32 3.57 -2.01 2.76
C PHE A 32 4.69 -2.85 3.36
N VAL A 33 4.85 -2.82 4.69
CA VAL A 33 5.92 -3.55 5.39
C VAL A 33 5.41 -4.71 6.25
N GLY A 34 4.10 -4.97 6.26
CA GLY A 34 3.51 -6.10 6.99
C GLY A 34 3.59 -7.42 6.20
N GLY A 35 4.20 -8.45 6.80
CA GLY A 35 3.90 -9.84 6.47
C GLY A 35 4.57 -10.48 5.24
N GLY A 36 5.75 -10.03 4.80
CA GLY A 36 6.51 -10.69 3.72
C GLY A 36 8.03 -10.66 3.92
N ASN A 37 8.72 -11.74 3.50
CA ASN A 37 10.18 -11.85 3.47
C ASN A 37 10.80 -11.29 2.15
N SER A 38 10.17 -10.27 1.56
CA SER A 38 10.66 -9.65 0.32
C SER A 38 11.68 -8.56 0.63
N THR A 39 12.76 -8.49 -0.14
CA THR A 39 13.74 -7.39 -0.08
C THR A 39 13.18 -6.07 -0.61
N ASP A 40 12.15 -6.14 -1.46
CA ASP A 40 11.40 -4.99 -1.95
C ASP A 40 9.99 -5.02 -1.33
N PRO A 41 9.61 -4.04 -0.51
CA PRO A 41 8.28 -3.99 0.07
C PRO A 41 7.25 -3.75 -1.05
N PRO A 42 6.14 -4.51 -1.07
CA PRO A 42 5.10 -4.28 -2.07
C PRO A 42 4.53 -2.87 -1.94
N SER A 43 4.12 -2.29 -3.07
CA SER A 43 3.62 -0.91 -3.10
C SER A 43 2.45 -0.67 -4.04
N ILE A 44 1.65 0.37 -3.75
CA ILE A 44 0.61 0.91 -4.63
C ILE A 44 1.10 2.24 -5.18
N GLU A 45 1.24 2.38 -6.50
CA GLU A 45 1.74 3.61 -7.13
C GLU A 45 0.93 4.85 -6.73
N ALA A 46 1.63 5.97 -6.54
CA ALA A 46 1.04 7.25 -6.24
C ALA A 46 0.29 7.80 -7.47
N PRO A 47 -0.83 8.49 -7.28
CA PRO A 47 -1.50 9.20 -8.36
C PRO A 47 -0.58 10.22 -9.03
N GLU A 48 -0.69 10.33 -10.36
CA GLU A 48 -0.02 11.36 -11.13
C GLU A 48 -0.61 12.76 -10.86
N GLY A 49 0.18 13.81 -11.05
CA GLY A 49 -0.30 15.20 -10.98
C GLY A 49 -0.39 15.79 -9.57
N LEU A 50 -0.01 15.03 -8.54
CA LEU A 50 0.13 15.52 -7.18
C LEU A 50 1.35 16.44 -7.06
N SER A 51 1.28 17.41 -6.15
CA SER A 51 2.43 18.21 -5.73
C SER A 51 3.51 17.32 -5.12
N GLU A 52 4.76 17.79 -5.14
CA GLU A 52 5.89 17.03 -4.58
C GLU A 52 5.67 16.66 -3.11
N ALA A 53 5.14 17.59 -2.31
CA ALA A 53 4.82 17.35 -0.90
C ALA A 53 3.75 16.27 -0.72
N CYS A 54 2.69 16.30 -1.54
CA CYS A 54 1.63 15.30 -1.51
C CYS A 54 2.13 13.92 -1.99
N SER A 55 2.85 13.88 -3.11
CA SER A 55 3.42 12.65 -3.68
C SER A 55 4.41 11.98 -2.72
N ALA A 56 5.19 12.75 -1.96
CA ALA A 56 6.12 12.22 -0.98
C ALA A 56 5.45 11.39 0.13
N THR A 57 4.19 11.69 0.49
CA THR A 57 3.44 10.91 1.50
C THR A 57 3.22 9.46 1.09
N TYR A 58 3.17 9.19 -0.23
CA TYR A 58 3.02 7.84 -0.73
C TYR A 58 4.28 7.00 -0.51
N ASN A 59 5.46 7.57 -0.25
CA ASN A 59 6.64 6.75 0.10
C ASN A 59 6.66 6.26 1.55
N GLU A 60 5.65 6.61 2.35
CA GLU A 60 5.61 6.20 3.74
C GLU A 60 5.24 4.72 3.86
N ALA A 61 5.90 4.04 4.80
CA ALA A 61 5.60 2.66 5.10
C ALA A 61 4.37 2.56 6.01
N VAL A 62 3.40 1.75 5.60
CA VAL A 62 2.29 1.29 6.45
C VAL A 62 2.56 -0.11 6.94
N SER A 63 2.20 -0.39 8.18
CA SER A 63 2.37 -1.68 8.86
C SER A 63 1.28 -2.68 8.48
N CYS A 64 0.78 -2.58 7.25
CA CYS A 64 -0.28 -3.42 6.73
C CYS A 64 0.26 -4.52 5.84
N ASN A 65 -0.46 -5.65 5.81
CA ASN A 65 -0.26 -6.63 4.76
C ASN A 65 -0.82 -6.09 3.43
N ILE A 66 -0.09 -6.27 2.33
CA ILE A 66 -0.53 -5.85 1.00
C ILE A 66 -1.86 -6.52 0.58
N ALA A 67 -2.18 -7.70 1.14
CA ALA A 67 -3.42 -8.41 0.89
C ALA A 67 -4.68 -7.60 1.24
N LEU A 68 -4.56 -6.54 2.06
CA LEU A 68 -5.66 -5.60 2.33
C LEU A 68 -6.13 -4.87 1.05
N SER A 69 -5.22 -4.58 0.12
CA SER A 69 -5.53 -3.86 -1.13
C SER A 69 -6.47 -4.62 -2.07
N PRO A 70 -6.21 -5.90 -2.44
CA PRO A 70 -7.12 -6.66 -3.30
C PRO A 70 -8.43 -7.07 -2.63
N MET A 71 -8.55 -7.05 -1.30
CA MET A 71 -9.77 -7.50 -0.59
C MET A 71 -11.00 -6.65 -0.85
N GLY A 72 -10.83 -5.36 -1.10
CA GLY A 72 -11.94 -4.47 -1.44
C GLY A 72 -12.67 -4.84 -2.74
N ARG A 73 -12.16 -5.81 -3.52
CA ARG A 73 -12.78 -6.30 -4.76
C ARG A 73 -13.65 -7.55 -4.59
N GLY A 74 -13.67 -8.18 -3.42
CA GLY A 74 -14.51 -9.34 -3.15
C GLY A 74 -14.04 -10.66 -3.76
N ASP A 75 -12.81 -10.72 -4.29
CA ASP A 75 -12.26 -11.90 -4.98
C ASP A 75 -11.58 -12.92 -4.05
N VAL A 76 -11.73 -12.79 -2.72
CA VAL A 76 -10.97 -13.59 -1.75
C VAL A 76 -11.87 -14.11 -0.63
N VAL A 77 -11.96 -15.44 -0.52
CA VAL A 77 -12.52 -16.12 0.65
C VAL A 77 -11.43 -16.17 1.71
N LEU A 78 -11.68 -15.54 2.86
CA LEU A 78 -10.74 -15.47 3.97
C LEU A 78 -11.26 -16.32 5.11
N ASP A 79 -10.39 -17.15 5.66
CA ASP A 79 -10.68 -17.87 6.89
C ASP A 79 -10.24 -17.04 8.12
N GLN A 80 -10.68 -17.47 9.30
CA GLN A 80 -10.38 -16.80 10.57
C GLN A 80 -8.87 -16.61 10.78
N ARG A 81 -8.05 -17.61 10.41
CA ARG A 81 -6.59 -17.58 10.62
C ARG A 81 -5.91 -16.53 9.74
N PHE A 82 -6.34 -16.39 8.49
CA PHE A 82 -5.79 -15.36 7.63
C PHE A 82 -6.18 -13.96 8.11
N LEU A 83 -7.40 -13.81 8.62
CA LEU A 83 -7.89 -12.55 9.20
C LEU A 83 -7.11 -12.16 10.46
N GLU A 84 -6.74 -13.11 11.33
CA GLU A 84 -5.87 -12.82 12.49
C GLU A 84 -4.52 -12.21 12.08
N PHE A 85 -3.98 -12.62 10.94
CA PHE A 85 -2.70 -12.10 10.43
C PHE A 85 -2.85 -10.72 9.76
N LEU A 86 -4.03 -10.42 9.23
CA LEU A 86 -4.30 -9.17 8.51
C LEU A 86 -4.80 -8.05 9.44
N CYS A 87 -5.64 -8.42 10.40
CA CYS A 87 -6.35 -7.52 11.29
C CYS A 87 -5.54 -7.25 12.56
N VAL A 88 -4.42 -6.54 12.37
CA VAL A 88 -3.54 -6.08 13.44
C VAL A 88 -3.71 -4.58 13.63
N ASP A 89 -3.82 -4.13 14.88
CA ASP A 89 -4.09 -2.73 15.23
C ASP A 89 -3.01 -1.77 14.71
N GLU A 90 -1.77 -2.23 14.59
CA GLU A 90 -0.68 -1.46 13.99
C GLU A 90 -0.95 -1.09 12.53
N CYS A 91 -1.66 -1.95 11.77
CA CYS A 91 -2.04 -1.65 10.40
C CYS A 91 -3.01 -0.46 10.37
N LEU A 92 -4.14 -0.54 11.09
CA LEU A 92 -5.12 0.54 11.14
C LEU A 92 -4.48 1.85 11.61
N SER A 93 -3.74 1.80 12.71
CA SER A 93 -3.04 2.96 13.27
C SER A 93 -2.07 3.61 12.26
N SER A 94 -1.39 2.79 11.43
CA SER A 94 -0.47 3.31 10.41
C SER A 94 -1.21 3.94 9.22
N LEU A 95 -2.37 3.40 8.83
CA LEU A 95 -3.22 3.97 7.79
C LEU A 95 -3.84 5.30 8.23
N GLU A 96 -4.30 5.41 9.48
CA GLU A 96 -4.85 6.65 10.02
C GLU A 96 -3.79 7.76 10.04
N LYS A 97 -2.56 7.44 10.47
CA LYS A 97 -1.43 8.38 10.43
C LYS A 97 -1.09 8.83 9.01
N LEU A 98 -1.06 7.89 8.07
CA LEU A 98 -0.86 8.22 6.65
C LEU A 98 -1.95 9.16 6.13
N ARG A 99 -3.21 8.88 6.47
CA ARG A 99 -4.36 9.71 6.10
C ARG A 99 -4.25 11.13 6.65
N GLU A 100 -3.93 11.28 7.93
CA GLU A 100 -3.70 12.60 8.54
C GLU A 100 -2.58 13.35 7.82
N LYS A 101 -1.50 12.65 7.47
CA LYS A 101 -0.37 13.26 6.77
C LYS A 101 -0.72 13.67 5.35
N GLN A 102 -1.49 12.87 4.62
CA GLN A 102 -2.02 13.23 3.31
C GLN A 102 -2.94 14.46 3.40
N LEU A 103 -3.85 14.51 4.38
CA LEU A 103 -4.68 15.70 4.61
C LEU A 103 -3.85 16.97 4.86
N SER A 104 -2.72 16.84 5.57
CA SER A 104 -1.84 17.98 5.86
C SER A 104 -0.92 18.38 4.69
N SER A 105 -0.43 17.41 3.91
CA SER A 105 0.59 17.62 2.87
C SER A 105 0.00 17.87 1.50
N CYS A 106 -1.23 17.41 1.26
CA CYS A 106 -1.96 17.54 0.00
C CYS A 106 -2.93 18.73 0.05
N SER A 107 -2.42 19.92 0.41
CA SER A 107 -3.24 21.12 0.59
C SER A 107 -3.44 21.92 -0.70
N ASN A 108 -2.79 21.55 -1.80
CA ASN A 108 -2.88 22.28 -3.05
C ASN A 108 -4.17 21.93 -3.79
N SER A 109 -4.80 22.89 -4.44
CA SER A 109 -6.04 22.65 -5.21
C SER A 109 -5.82 21.71 -6.41
N THR A 110 -4.57 21.45 -6.78
CA THR A 110 -4.18 20.51 -7.83
C THR A 110 -3.91 19.09 -7.31
N ASP A 111 -3.86 18.88 -6.00
CA ASP A 111 -3.65 17.57 -5.39
C ASP A 111 -4.93 16.72 -5.52
N ILE A 112 -5.22 16.28 -6.74
CA ILE A 112 -6.42 15.54 -7.11
C ILE A 112 -6.00 14.19 -7.68
N THR A 113 -6.56 13.14 -7.13
CA THR A 113 -6.39 11.77 -7.64
C THR A 113 -7.36 11.52 -8.78
N LYS A 114 -6.90 11.00 -9.91
CA LYS A 114 -7.76 10.65 -11.05
C LYS A 114 -7.78 9.15 -11.29
N ILE A 115 -8.95 8.53 -11.11
CA ILE A 115 -9.14 7.09 -11.34
C ILE A 115 -10.29 6.91 -12.33
N GLY A 116 -10.00 6.31 -13.49
CA GLY A 116 -10.99 6.13 -14.55
C GLY A 116 -11.60 7.45 -15.07
N GLY A 117 -10.85 8.56 -14.99
CA GLY A 117 -11.33 9.89 -15.37
C GLY A 117 -12.20 10.59 -14.32
N VAL A 118 -12.45 9.96 -13.17
CA VAL A 118 -13.17 10.56 -12.04
C VAL A 118 -12.16 11.13 -11.05
N GLU A 119 -12.47 12.33 -10.56
CA GLU A 119 -11.65 13.07 -9.59
C GLU A 119 -12.00 12.67 -8.17
N TYR A 120 -10.98 12.34 -7.38
CA TYR A 120 -11.08 11.93 -5.99
C TYR A 120 -10.13 12.74 -5.12
N PRO A 121 -10.40 12.83 -3.81
CA PRO A 121 -9.44 13.36 -2.85
C PRO A 121 -8.11 12.61 -2.89
N PRO A 122 -7.00 13.27 -2.52
CA PRO A 122 -5.69 12.62 -2.43
C PRO A 122 -5.65 11.50 -1.37
N THR A 123 -6.62 11.48 -0.45
CA THR A 123 -6.78 10.43 0.57
C THR A 123 -7.56 9.21 0.10
N PHE A 124 -8.10 9.21 -1.12
CA PHE A 124 -9.04 8.16 -1.55
C PHE A 124 -8.49 6.74 -1.39
N THR A 125 -7.23 6.51 -1.75
CA THR A 125 -6.61 5.19 -1.61
C THR A 125 -6.51 4.76 -0.14
N VAL A 126 -6.07 5.64 0.75
CA VAL A 126 -5.96 5.29 2.18
C VAL A 126 -7.34 5.16 2.83
N ASP A 127 -8.32 5.97 2.41
CA ASP A 127 -9.71 5.87 2.87
C ASP A 127 -10.31 4.51 2.52
N MET A 128 -10.07 4.03 1.29
CA MET A 128 -10.51 2.70 0.87
C MET A 128 -9.82 1.57 1.64
N LEU A 129 -8.54 1.72 1.98
CA LEU A 129 -7.82 0.73 2.81
C LEU A 129 -8.35 0.69 4.25
N ILE A 130 -8.60 1.85 4.86
CA ILE A 130 -9.21 1.94 6.20
C ILE A 130 -10.60 1.34 6.20
N TYR A 131 -11.42 1.68 5.20
CA TYR A 131 -12.75 1.09 5.04
C TYR A 131 -12.68 -0.43 4.92
N THR A 132 -11.79 -0.94 4.06
CA THR A 132 -11.59 -2.38 3.87
C THR A 132 -11.15 -3.04 5.18
N TYR A 133 -10.22 -2.44 5.93
CA TYR A 133 -9.79 -2.94 7.23
C TYR A 133 -10.98 -3.03 8.19
N ASN A 134 -11.71 -1.94 8.40
CA ASN A 134 -12.82 -1.89 9.36
C ASN A 134 -13.92 -2.90 9.03
N TYR A 135 -14.21 -3.08 7.75
CA TYR A 135 -15.20 -4.05 7.30
C TYR A 135 -14.71 -5.50 7.46
N THR A 136 -13.49 -5.80 7.00
CA THR A 136 -12.92 -7.15 7.02
C THR A 136 -12.55 -7.62 8.42
N CYS A 137 -12.17 -6.69 9.30
CA CYS A 137 -11.70 -6.96 10.66
C CYS A 137 -12.78 -6.80 11.73
N LEU A 138 -14.03 -6.60 11.32
CA LEU A 138 -15.17 -6.58 12.24
C LEU A 138 -15.25 -7.94 12.96
N ARG A 139 -15.44 -7.88 14.29
CA ARG A 139 -15.61 -9.06 15.15
C ARG A 139 -16.95 -9.00 15.86
N ASP A 140 -17.53 -10.18 16.05
CA ASP A 140 -18.69 -10.36 16.90
C ASP A 140 -18.27 -10.13 18.38
N PRO A 141 -18.92 -9.20 19.11
CA PRO A 141 -18.58 -8.91 20.50
C PRO A 141 -18.84 -10.08 21.47
N GLU A 142 -19.68 -11.05 21.11
CA GLU A 142 -19.99 -12.21 21.97
C GLU A 142 -19.01 -13.36 21.78
N THR A 143 -18.63 -13.66 20.52
CA THR A 143 -17.77 -14.81 20.19
C THR A 143 -16.32 -14.46 19.90
N ASP A 144 -16.02 -13.17 19.69
CA ASP A 144 -14.72 -12.64 19.24
C ASP A 144 -14.26 -13.19 17.88
N LEU A 145 -15.17 -13.81 17.12
CA LEU A 145 -14.89 -14.31 15.77
C LEU A 145 -15.02 -13.19 14.75
N PHE A 146 -14.21 -13.25 13.68
CA PHE A 146 -14.38 -12.33 12.56
C PHE A 146 -15.71 -12.56 11.86
N CYS A 147 -16.38 -11.47 11.52
CA CYS A 147 -17.66 -11.45 10.82
C CYS A 147 -17.52 -11.83 9.34
N PHE A 148 -16.39 -11.47 8.71
CA PHE A 148 -16.19 -11.58 7.26
C PHE A 148 -16.52 -12.98 6.67
N PRO A 149 -16.10 -14.11 7.27
CA PRO A 149 -16.40 -15.44 6.71
C PRO A 149 -17.89 -15.80 6.73
N PHE A 150 -18.71 -15.12 7.54
CA PHE A 150 -20.13 -15.40 7.71
C PHE A 150 -21.03 -14.54 6.82
N VAL A 151 -20.49 -13.46 6.23
CA VAL A 151 -21.25 -12.50 5.39
C VAL A 151 -22.00 -13.20 4.25
N GLU A 152 -21.38 -14.14 3.55
CA GLU A 152 -22.06 -14.89 2.48
C GLU A 152 -23.21 -15.74 3.01
N THR A 153 -23.05 -16.32 4.20
CA THR A 153 -24.10 -17.14 4.82
C THR A 153 -25.30 -16.27 5.16
N TRP A 154 -25.09 -15.08 5.75
CA TRP A 154 -26.17 -14.14 6.08
C TRP A 154 -26.88 -13.58 4.85
N ASN A 155 -26.14 -13.29 3.77
CA ASN A 155 -26.75 -12.80 2.53
C ASN A 155 -27.72 -13.80 1.88
N THR A 156 -27.66 -15.08 2.26
CA THR A 156 -28.56 -16.13 1.79
C THR A 156 -29.59 -16.55 2.82
N ASP A 157 -29.52 -16.00 4.03
CA ASP A 157 -30.41 -16.35 5.14
C ASP A 157 -31.73 -15.57 5.04
N THR A 158 -32.82 -16.28 4.77
CA THR A 158 -34.17 -15.71 4.72
C THR A 158 -34.86 -15.63 6.09
N ALA A 159 -34.20 -16.15 7.14
CA ALA A 159 -34.67 -16.18 8.52
C ALA A 159 -33.76 -15.36 9.46
N ALA A 160 -32.91 -14.48 8.91
CA ALA A 160 -31.99 -13.64 9.67
C ALA A 160 -32.70 -12.99 10.87
N ALA A 161 -32.34 -13.45 12.07
CA ALA A 161 -32.77 -12.84 13.31
C ALA A 161 -31.80 -11.71 13.66
N GLY A 162 -32.29 -10.67 14.33
CA GLY A 162 -31.50 -9.48 14.70
C GLY A 162 -30.41 -9.74 15.75
N ASP A 163 -30.10 -11.00 16.06
CA ASP A 163 -29.04 -11.49 16.93
C ASP A 163 -27.77 -11.89 16.16
N GLN A 164 -27.76 -11.76 14.83
CA GLN A 164 -26.54 -11.79 14.01
C GLN A 164 -25.74 -10.51 14.27
N LEU A 165 -25.00 -10.47 15.37
CA LEU A 165 -24.29 -9.29 15.85
C LEU A 165 -22.96 -9.10 15.12
N CYS A 166 -23.09 -8.72 13.86
CA CYS A 166 -22.12 -7.98 13.07
C CYS A 166 -22.89 -6.84 12.37
#